data_AF-A0A8H5I8N9-F1
#
_entry.id   AF-A0A8H5I8N9-F1
#
_cell.length_a   1.000
_cell.length_b   1.000
_cell.length_c   1.000
_cell.angle_alpha   90.00
_cell.angle_beta   90.00
_cell.angle_gamma   90.00
#
_symmetry.space_group_name_H-M   'P 1'
#
loop_
_entity.id
_entity.type
_entity.pdbx_description
1 polymer ?
#
loop_
_entity_poly.entity_id
_entity_poly.type
_entity_poly.pdbx_seq_one_letter_code
_entity_poly.pdbx_strand_id
1 'polypeptide(L)'
;MTAHTPSQKTWQELPLSIAPSIASHSLSTPESLQIEIDQTTHRLELLNFFQIPPSSNILEIGCGQGTCTVVLGHVVGEDGHVDAIDPAPLDYGAPYTLGQAQEHIAQGALGGRVKFWQAQLEEFLKETGDKKWDYAVFVHCLWYLDAPETLTRMLKALKGRVNRVCIAEYAMKASEPTAIPHVLAALTRATLEAQRPDSEANIRCLFGPTEINNIAGNSGWKVERETEIVPHEGLQDGGWEVGDVKSKSFLDDIEQYVVDIKTKIVVRSGREAVLRAVEGLNGLFTLIASCFLSLPYTISAASLLEDGSDFSNNLVSDLAPLLAFFGDRATTQFITQSIGWADCIALATAPISVITIMVTAIRIAGPHLLNTVIGRARENIATVELEVMSLASPEAYELWDNQTKAIVRCPGTTDNCEFVCIYPKLMQDGKVNIQDLQVQVMDIEKTIAQDDPEITTNRTQPYLQDIGSKRPITEIHLPLMKPNTIVITRSPKNKAPNMTLNCMAERHYWQVWACAAIGISIQIGVLVFIGFLNGHKTLRFEKNDSFVQDYAMPVAVIGTLAVNLGILIYARAIDESSTEETYKIINKTSAALVLVWL
;
A
#
# COMPACT_ATOMS: atom_id res chain seq x y z
N MET A 1 5.35 -58.94 26.27
CA MET A 1 5.93 -57.59 26.10
C MET A 1 5.72 -57.19 24.66
N THR A 2 4.56 -56.63 24.36
CA THR A 2 4.20 -56.12 23.03
C THR A 2 4.95 -54.80 22.83
N ALA A 3 5.84 -54.77 21.84
CA ALA A 3 6.51 -53.56 21.41
C ALA A 3 5.45 -52.53 20.98
N HIS A 4 5.35 -51.41 21.70
CA HIS A 4 4.62 -50.25 21.24
C HIS A 4 5.35 -49.70 20.01
N THR A 5 4.79 -49.94 18.83
CA THR A 5 5.13 -49.17 17.64
C THR A 5 4.69 -47.73 17.91
N PRO A 6 5.58 -46.72 17.86
CA PRO A 6 5.16 -45.34 18.01
C PRO A 6 4.20 -45.03 16.87
N SER A 7 2.95 -44.71 17.19
CA SER A 7 2.02 -44.20 16.19
C SER A 7 2.64 -42.93 15.60
N GLN A 8 3.01 -42.93 14.31
CA GLN A 8 3.34 -41.71 13.60
C GLN A 8 2.15 -40.76 13.72
N LYS A 9 2.23 -39.80 14.63
CA LYS A 9 1.21 -38.76 14.78
C LYS A 9 1.35 -37.85 13.57
N THR A 10 0.27 -37.72 12.80
CA THR A 10 0.19 -36.76 11.70
C THR A 10 0.34 -35.35 12.27
N TRP A 11 1.01 -34.46 11.55
CA TRP A 11 1.10 -33.05 11.91
C TRP A 11 -0.30 -32.45 12.13
N GLN A 12 -0.41 -31.55 13.10
CA GLN A 12 -1.60 -30.76 13.37
C GLN A 12 -1.20 -29.30 13.53
N GLU A 13 -2.04 -28.41 13.00
CA GLU A 13 -1.85 -26.97 13.16
C GLU A 13 -2.00 -26.57 14.62
N LEU A 14 -1.03 -25.79 15.11
CA LEU A 14 -1.04 -25.27 16.47
C LEU A 14 -1.68 -23.87 16.49
N PRO A 15 -2.69 -23.64 17.34
CA PRO A 15 -3.35 -22.34 17.41
C PRO A 15 -2.42 -21.28 18.02
N LEU A 16 -2.36 -20.09 17.40
CA LEU A 16 -1.49 -18.99 17.86
C LEU A 16 -1.75 -18.56 19.31
N SER A 17 -2.95 -18.83 19.84
CA SER A 17 -3.33 -18.54 21.24
C SER A 17 -2.47 -19.25 22.29
N ILE A 18 -1.68 -20.26 21.92
CA ILE A 18 -0.76 -20.94 22.85
C ILE A 18 0.58 -20.23 23.00
N ALA A 19 0.89 -19.24 22.16
CA ALA A 19 2.16 -18.53 22.18
C ALA A 19 2.54 -17.97 23.57
N PRO A 20 1.62 -17.39 24.38
CA PRO A 20 1.96 -16.98 25.74
C PRO A 20 2.43 -18.13 26.65
N SER A 21 1.85 -19.32 26.49
CA SER A 21 2.29 -20.50 27.24
C SER A 21 3.68 -20.95 26.81
N ILE A 22 3.99 -20.91 25.51
CA ILE A 22 5.30 -21.32 24.99
C ILE A 22 6.37 -20.28 25.38
N ALA A 23 6.07 -19.00 25.21
CA ALA A 23 6.95 -17.88 25.56
C ALA A 23 7.36 -17.89 27.06
N SER A 24 6.50 -18.45 27.93
CA SER A 24 6.80 -18.60 29.36
C SER A 24 7.98 -19.55 29.67
N HIS A 25 8.45 -20.31 28.69
CA HIS A 25 9.66 -21.14 28.80
C HIS A 25 10.96 -20.37 28.49
N SER A 26 10.85 -19.17 27.93
CA SER A 26 11.98 -18.26 27.69
C SER A 26 12.22 -17.36 28.90
N LEU A 27 13.48 -16.95 29.11
CA LEU A 27 13.78 -15.88 30.07
C LEU A 27 13.20 -14.56 29.57
N SER A 28 12.35 -13.93 30.38
CA SER A 28 11.80 -12.61 30.12
C SER A 28 11.59 -11.84 31.42
N THR A 29 11.70 -10.52 31.35
CA THR A 29 11.22 -9.59 32.39
C THR A 29 9.75 -9.23 32.13
N PRO A 30 9.00 -8.73 33.14
CA PRO A 30 7.63 -8.26 32.94
C PRO A 30 7.47 -7.24 31.80
N GLU A 31 8.49 -6.42 31.57
CA GLU A 31 8.51 -5.41 30.51
C GLU A 31 8.77 -6.01 29.12
N SER A 32 9.53 -7.10 29.04
CA SER A 32 9.88 -7.79 27.78
C SER A 32 8.95 -8.95 27.43
N LEU A 33 8.08 -9.39 28.35
CA LEU A 33 7.23 -10.57 28.15
C LEU A 33 6.36 -10.45 26.89
N GLN A 34 5.76 -9.27 26.64
CA GLN A 34 4.95 -9.09 25.44
C GLN A 34 5.77 -9.24 24.15
N ILE A 35 7.00 -8.74 24.14
CA ILE A 35 7.92 -8.89 23.01
C ILE A 35 8.19 -10.38 22.77
N GLU A 36 8.47 -11.15 23.83
CA GLU A 36 8.72 -12.59 23.70
C GLU A 36 7.47 -13.35 23.20
N ILE A 37 6.26 -12.94 23.61
CA ILE A 37 4.99 -13.50 23.11
C ILE A 37 4.85 -13.24 21.61
N ASP A 38 5.13 -12.02 21.15
CA ASP A 38 5.01 -11.64 19.75
C ASP A 38 6.07 -12.36 18.89
N GLN A 39 7.31 -12.46 19.40
CA GLN A 39 8.37 -13.25 18.78
C GLN A 39 7.98 -14.73 18.67
N THR A 40 7.46 -15.32 19.75
CA THR A 40 7.01 -16.72 19.81
C THR A 40 5.84 -16.97 18.86
N THR A 41 4.90 -16.03 18.75
CA THR A 41 3.76 -16.10 17.83
C THR A 41 4.24 -16.16 16.38
N HIS A 42 5.19 -15.29 16.01
CA HIS A 42 5.81 -15.33 14.68
C HIS A 42 6.50 -16.67 14.41
N ARG A 43 7.25 -17.21 15.38
CA ARG A 43 7.92 -18.51 15.22
C ARG A 43 6.91 -19.65 15.05
N LEU A 44 5.82 -19.63 15.82
CA LEU A 44 4.76 -20.61 15.72
C LEU A 44 4.08 -20.60 14.34
N GLU A 45 3.86 -19.43 13.76
CA GLU A 45 3.29 -19.28 12.42
C GLU A 45 4.23 -19.84 11.33
N LEU A 46 5.53 -19.52 11.41
CA LEU A 46 6.53 -20.11 10.51
C LEU A 46 6.55 -21.65 10.61
N LEU A 47 6.49 -22.19 11.82
CA LEU A 47 6.54 -23.64 12.06
C LEU A 47 5.25 -24.35 11.62
N ASN A 48 4.09 -23.69 11.69
CA ASN A 48 2.86 -24.20 11.09
C ASN A 48 2.98 -24.37 9.57
N PHE A 49 3.70 -23.47 8.88
CA PHE A 49 3.99 -23.65 7.45
C PHE A 49 4.95 -24.83 7.19
N PHE A 50 5.97 -25.01 8.04
CA PHE A 50 6.91 -26.13 7.92
C PHE A 50 6.26 -27.50 8.11
N GLN A 51 5.16 -27.58 8.86
CA GLN A 51 4.38 -28.80 9.10
C GLN A 51 5.21 -29.96 9.69
N ILE A 52 6.03 -29.65 10.68
CA ILE A 52 6.93 -30.64 11.32
C ILE A 52 6.11 -31.57 12.22
N PRO A 53 6.06 -32.90 11.96
CA PRO A 53 5.29 -33.82 12.77
C PRO A 53 5.83 -33.93 14.22
N PRO A 54 4.97 -34.26 15.20
CA PRO A 54 5.42 -34.65 16.53
C PRO A 54 6.41 -35.84 16.47
N SER A 55 7.23 -35.98 17.51
CA SER A 55 8.28 -37.01 17.64
C SER A 55 9.41 -36.90 16.60
N SER A 56 9.53 -35.77 15.89
CA SER A 56 10.63 -35.53 14.96
C SER A 56 11.94 -35.23 15.68
N ASN A 57 13.07 -35.61 15.07
CA ASN A 57 14.40 -35.16 15.46
C ASN A 57 14.80 -33.95 14.60
N ILE A 58 15.06 -32.82 15.23
CA ILE A 58 15.34 -31.55 14.56
C ILE A 58 16.76 -31.10 14.84
N LEU A 59 17.44 -30.62 13.81
CA LEU A 59 18.66 -29.82 13.92
C LEU A 59 18.28 -28.36 13.65
N GLU A 60 18.32 -27.52 14.67
CA GLU A 60 18.13 -26.07 14.54
C GLU A 60 19.49 -25.38 14.40
N ILE A 61 19.63 -24.53 13.38
CA ILE A 61 20.85 -23.79 13.11
C ILE A 61 20.62 -22.30 13.39
N GLY A 62 21.47 -21.72 14.24
CA GLY A 62 21.37 -20.32 14.67
C GLY A 62 20.28 -20.14 15.73
N CYS A 63 20.37 -20.89 16.83
CA CYS A 63 19.33 -20.88 17.86
C CYS A 63 19.29 -19.62 18.72
N GLY A 64 20.38 -18.84 18.78
CA GLY A 64 20.48 -17.64 19.60
C GLY A 64 20.09 -17.90 21.07
N GLN A 65 19.20 -17.06 21.61
CA GLN A 65 18.68 -17.20 22.98
C GLN A 65 17.66 -18.35 23.13
N GLY A 66 17.19 -18.95 22.03
CA GLY A 66 16.32 -20.11 22.05
C GLY A 66 14.83 -19.84 21.85
N THR A 67 14.42 -18.64 21.39
CA THR A 67 12.99 -18.35 21.13
C THR A 67 12.38 -19.28 20.09
N CYS A 68 13.08 -19.61 19.00
CA CYS A 68 12.61 -20.63 18.06
C CYS A 68 12.72 -22.06 18.65
N THR A 69 13.78 -22.32 19.41
CA THR A 69 14.01 -23.59 20.10
C THR A 69 12.86 -23.98 21.04
N VAL A 70 12.29 -23.04 21.82
CA VAL A 70 11.16 -23.35 22.71
C VAL A 70 9.91 -23.75 21.92
N VAL A 71 9.69 -23.15 20.75
CA VAL A 71 8.57 -23.53 19.87
C VAL A 71 8.82 -24.90 19.26
N LEU A 72 10.04 -25.18 18.77
CA LEU A 72 10.42 -26.49 18.26
C LEU A 72 10.28 -27.59 19.33
N GLY A 73 10.76 -27.34 20.55
CA GLY A 73 10.65 -28.24 21.69
C GLY A 73 9.19 -28.53 22.11
N HIS A 74 8.29 -27.56 21.88
CA HIS A 74 6.85 -27.77 22.02
C HIS A 74 6.29 -28.64 20.89
N VAL A 75 6.58 -28.30 19.63
CA VAL A 75 6.09 -28.97 18.41
C VAL A 75 6.46 -30.45 18.37
N VAL A 76 7.69 -30.80 18.76
CA VAL A 76 8.15 -32.19 18.70
C VAL A 76 7.58 -33.07 19.82
N GLY A 77 7.07 -32.48 20.90
CA GLY A 77 6.52 -33.23 22.03
C GLY A 77 7.56 -34.09 22.79
N GLU A 78 7.08 -34.94 23.70
CA GLU A 78 7.96 -35.71 24.62
C GLU A 78 8.84 -36.75 23.95
N ASP A 79 8.41 -37.30 22.83
CA ASP A 79 9.12 -38.35 22.08
C ASP A 79 10.05 -37.78 20.99
N GLY A 80 10.12 -36.46 20.85
CA GLY A 80 10.96 -35.79 19.87
C GLY A 80 12.14 -35.06 20.50
N HIS A 81 13.07 -34.60 19.66
CA HIS A 81 14.32 -34.01 20.14
C HIS A 81 14.79 -32.88 19.23
N VAL A 82 15.34 -31.82 19.82
CA VAL A 82 15.94 -30.68 19.13
C VAL A 82 17.42 -30.56 19.54
N ASP A 83 18.32 -30.69 18.58
CA ASP A 83 19.70 -30.22 18.73
C ASP A 83 19.77 -28.81 18.17
N ALA A 84 20.00 -27.83 19.05
CA ALA A 84 20.04 -26.41 18.72
C ALA A 84 21.49 -25.93 18.75
N ILE A 85 21.99 -25.42 17.62
CA ILE A 85 23.39 -25.02 17.48
C ILE A 85 23.53 -23.52 17.24
N ASP A 86 24.52 -22.90 17.87
CA ASP A 86 24.92 -21.51 17.62
C ASP A 86 26.41 -21.34 17.93
N PRO A 87 27.22 -20.74 17.04
CA PRO A 87 28.65 -20.55 17.29
C PRO A 87 28.97 -19.36 18.21
N ALA A 88 27.99 -18.50 18.53
CA ALA A 88 28.25 -17.28 19.28
C ALA A 88 28.75 -17.55 20.71
N PRO A 89 29.54 -16.63 21.30
CA PRO A 89 29.93 -16.69 22.71
C PRO A 89 28.71 -16.75 23.65
N LEU A 90 28.75 -17.60 24.69
CA LEU A 90 27.63 -17.76 25.63
C LEU A 90 27.42 -16.53 26.55
N ASP A 91 28.41 -15.64 26.61
CA ASP A 91 28.34 -14.34 27.29
C ASP A 91 27.83 -13.20 26.40
N TYR A 92 27.52 -13.48 25.12
CA TYR A 92 26.87 -12.54 24.21
C TYR A 92 25.38 -12.35 24.54
N GLY A 93 24.86 -11.13 24.33
CA GLY A 93 23.43 -10.81 24.45
C GLY A 93 23.05 -10.04 25.72
N ALA A 94 21.95 -9.29 25.63
CA ALA A 94 21.34 -8.53 26.71
C ALA A 94 19.80 -8.51 26.55
N PRO A 95 19.01 -8.35 27.65
CA PRO A 95 19.44 -8.22 29.04
C PRO A 95 19.98 -9.52 29.63
N TYR A 96 19.68 -10.67 28.99
CA TYR A 96 20.22 -11.97 29.33
C TYR A 96 21.18 -12.43 28.24
N THR A 97 22.26 -13.08 28.65
CA THR A 97 23.20 -13.67 27.68
C THR A 97 22.61 -14.94 27.06
N LEU A 98 23.16 -15.39 25.93
CA LEU A 98 22.77 -16.64 25.28
C LEU A 98 22.85 -17.82 26.27
N GLY A 99 23.96 -17.91 27.01
CA GLY A 99 24.16 -18.96 28.01
C GLY A 99 23.09 -18.96 29.11
N GLN A 100 22.71 -17.78 29.61
CA GLN A 100 21.66 -17.67 30.63
C GLN A 100 20.30 -18.15 30.10
N ALA A 101 19.93 -17.73 28.88
CA ALA A 101 18.66 -18.11 28.26
C ALA A 101 18.61 -19.61 27.94
N GLN A 102 19.68 -20.14 27.33
CA GLN A 102 19.81 -21.55 26.98
C GLN A 102 19.81 -22.46 28.22
N GLU A 103 20.53 -22.07 29.29
CA GLU A 103 20.56 -22.80 30.55
C GLU A 103 19.16 -22.84 31.20
N HIS A 104 18.43 -21.71 31.19
CA HIS A 104 17.07 -21.65 31.70
C HIS A 104 16.13 -22.62 30.97
N ILE A 105 16.17 -22.64 29.63
CA ILE A 105 15.36 -23.55 28.81
C ILE A 105 15.76 -25.02 29.08
N ALA A 106 17.06 -25.31 29.17
CA ALA A 106 17.59 -26.65 29.41
C ALA A 106 17.26 -27.19 30.81
N GLN A 107 17.10 -26.32 31.82
CA GLN A 107 16.68 -26.69 33.17
C GLN A 107 15.15 -26.70 33.34
N GLY A 108 14.42 -26.12 32.39
CA GLY A 108 12.97 -26.00 32.40
C GLY A 108 12.23 -27.24 31.89
N ALA A 109 10.92 -27.07 31.64
CA ALA A 109 10.04 -28.15 31.22
C ALA A 109 10.40 -28.78 29.85
N LEU A 110 11.13 -28.05 29.01
CA LEU A 110 11.57 -28.51 27.69
C LEU A 110 12.97 -29.15 27.71
N GLY A 111 13.68 -29.14 28.85
CA GLY A 111 15.06 -29.61 28.95
C GLY A 111 15.28 -31.06 28.55
N GLY A 112 14.28 -31.93 28.72
CA GLY A 112 14.34 -33.33 28.27
C GLY A 112 14.26 -33.50 26.75
N ARG A 113 13.93 -32.44 26.00
CA ARG A 113 13.67 -32.46 24.55
C ARG A 113 14.65 -31.60 23.76
N VAL A 114 15.39 -30.73 24.42
CA VAL A 114 16.25 -29.73 23.79
C VAL A 114 17.67 -29.89 24.29
N LYS A 115 18.64 -29.86 23.37
CA LYS A 115 20.06 -29.77 23.70
C LYS A 115 20.71 -28.64 22.91
N PHE A 116 21.32 -27.70 23.63
CA PHE A 116 22.10 -26.61 23.05
C PHE A 116 23.55 -27.01 22.84
N TRP A 117 24.14 -26.50 21.76
CA TRP A 117 25.53 -26.72 21.39
C TRP A 117 26.16 -25.42 20.93
N GLN A 118 27.23 -24.99 21.62
CA GLN A 118 28.05 -23.88 21.16
C GLN A 118 29.03 -24.39 20.08
N ALA A 119 28.59 -24.42 18.83
CA ALA A 119 29.36 -25.04 17.74
C ALA A 119 28.99 -24.49 16.37
N GLN A 120 29.98 -24.49 15.45
CA GLN A 120 29.72 -24.38 14.02
C GLN A 120 29.16 -25.70 13.47
N LEU A 121 28.35 -25.63 12.41
CA LEU A 121 27.65 -26.77 11.83
C LEU A 121 28.61 -27.91 11.44
N GLU A 122 29.71 -27.62 10.76
CA GLU A 122 30.65 -28.63 10.28
C GLU A 122 31.40 -29.32 11.44
N GLU A 123 31.66 -28.61 12.53
CA GLU A 123 32.28 -29.18 13.73
C GLU A 123 31.28 -30.07 14.48
N PHE A 124 30.06 -29.58 14.65
CA PHE A 124 28.96 -30.33 15.25
C PHE A 124 28.64 -31.63 14.48
N LEU A 125 28.61 -31.59 13.14
CA LEU A 125 28.36 -32.78 12.33
C LEU A 125 29.48 -33.82 12.43
N LYS A 126 30.74 -33.38 12.65
CA LYS A 126 31.87 -34.29 12.91
C LYS A 126 31.73 -34.94 14.29
N GLU A 127 31.42 -34.16 15.32
CA GLU A 127 31.27 -34.66 16.69
C GLU A 127 30.13 -35.67 16.81
N THR A 128 29.03 -35.45 16.09
CA THR A 128 27.83 -36.30 16.14
C THR A 128 27.91 -37.55 15.23
N GLY A 129 29.07 -37.83 14.60
CA GLY A 129 29.29 -39.05 13.84
C GLY A 129 28.29 -39.20 12.69
N ASP A 130 27.56 -40.32 12.62
CA ASP A 130 26.56 -40.60 11.58
C ASP A 130 25.11 -40.24 11.98
N LYS A 131 24.92 -39.45 13.06
CA LYS A 131 23.58 -39.04 13.51
C LYS A 131 22.80 -38.35 12.39
N LYS A 132 21.52 -38.67 12.26
CA LYS A 132 20.60 -38.08 11.27
C LYS A 132 19.44 -37.38 11.97
N TRP A 133 18.89 -36.39 11.29
CA TRP A 133 17.72 -35.64 11.71
C TRP A 133 16.64 -35.70 10.64
N ASP A 134 15.40 -35.54 11.05
CA ASP A 134 14.29 -35.46 10.12
C ASP A 134 14.29 -34.11 9.40
N TYR A 135 14.58 -33.03 10.13
CA TYR A 135 14.57 -31.65 9.63
C TYR A 135 15.82 -30.88 10.07
N ALA A 136 16.36 -30.06 9.16
CA ALA A 136 17.20 -28.91 9.52
C ALA A 136 16.34 -27.64 9.45
N VAL A 137 16.41 -26.78 10.46
CA VAL A 137 15.61 -25.55 10.57
C VAL A 137 16.53 -24.33 10.67
N PHE A 138 16.32 -23.37 9.79
CA PHE A 138 16.94 -22.04 9.79
C PHE A 138 15.83 -21.01 9.91
N VAL A 139 15.83 -20.18 10.96
CA VAL A 139 14.84 -19.12 11.15
C VAL A 139 15.57 -17.83 11.50
N HIS A 140 15.49 -16.85 10.60
CA HIS A 140 16.07 -15.50 10.76
C HIS A 140 17.54 -15.53 11.15
N CYS A 141 18.30 -16.45 10.57
CA CYS A 141 19.71 -16.64 10.90
C CYS A 141 20.65 -16.55 9.68
N LEU A 142 20.12 -16.38 8.47
CA LEU A 142 20.94 -16.36 7.27
C LEU A 142 21.64 -15.02 7.07
N TRP A 143 21.00 -13.92 7.48
CA TRP A 143 21.62 -12.59 7.38
C TRP A 143 22.88 -12.40 8.24
N TYR A 144 23.08 -13.24 9.27
CA TYR A 144 24.31 -13.27 10.08
C TYR A 144 25.51 -13.94 9.39
N LEU A 145 25.32 -14.61 8.25
CA LEU A 145 26.44 -15.27 7.56
C LEU A 145 27.36 -14.23 6.92
N ASP A 146 28.66 -14.54 6.82
CA ASP A 146 29.69 -13.66 6.24
C ASP A 146 29.57 -13.58 4.72
N ALA A 147 29.24 -14.70 4.09
CA ALA A 147 29.29 -14.81 2.65
C ALA A 147 28.32 -15.87 2.10
N PRO A 148 27.90 -15.77 0.83
CA PRO A 148 27.08 -16.79 0.15
C PRO A 148 27.70 -18.19 0.14
N GLU A 149 29.03 -18.28 0.11
CA GLU A 149 29.77 -19.53 0.15
C GLU A 149 29.55 -20.28 1.48
N THR A 150 29.29 -19.57 2.57
CA THR A 150 29.03 -20.17 3.88
C THR A 150 27.71 -20.91 3.87
N LEU A 151 26.63 -20.29 3.36
CA LEU A 151 25.35 -20.98 3.17
C LEU A 151 25.49 -22.19 2.23
N THR A 152 26.26 -22.03 1.15
CA THR A 152 26.55 -23.14 0.22
C THR A 152 27.22 -24.32 0.92
N ARG A 153 28.23 -24.08 1.76
CA ARG A 153 28.93 -25.14 2.52
C ARG A 153 27.99 -25.81 3.51
N MET A 154 27.20 -25.03 4.26
CA MET A 154 26.24 -25.54 5.24
C MET A 154 25.19 -26.44 4.58
N LEU A 155 24.56 -25.98 3.49
CA LEU A 155 23.56 -26.79 2.78
C LEU A 155 24.15 -28.06 2.17
N LYS A 156 25.39 -28.03 1.69
CA LYS A 156 26.09 -29.24 1.23
C LYS A 156 26.40 -30.20 2.39
N ALA A 157 26.83 -29.70 3.54
CA ALA A 157 27.13 -30.51 4.72
C ALA A 157 25.89 -31.24 5.27
N LEU A 158 24.70 -30.66 5.11
CA LEU A 158 23.43 -31.27 5.50
C LEU A 158 22.99 -32.42 4.58
N LYS A 159 23.55 -32.56 3.37
CA LYS A 159 23.20 -33.64 2.44
C LYS A 159 23.50 -35.01 3.06
N GLY A 160 22.48 -35.86 3.10
CA GLY A 160 22.58 -37.19 3.69
C GLY A 160 22.48 -37.23 5.21
N ARG A 161 22.42 -36.07 5.88
CA ARG A 161 22.23 -35.91 7.33
C ARG A 161 20.80 -35.58 7.69
N VAL A 162 20.09 -34.85 6.82
CA VAL A 162 18.69 -34.45 7.06
C VAL A 162 17.79 -34.82 5.88
N ASN A 163 16.52 -35.11 6.16
CA ASN A 163 15.53 -35.44 5.13
C ASN A 163 14.99 -34.17 4.44
N ARG A 164 14.73 -33.11 5.22
CA ARG A 164 14.24 -31.82 4.72
C ARG A 164 14.97 -30.65 5.37
N VAL A 165 15.04 -29.53 4.65
CA VAL A 165 15.56 -28.26 5.14
C VAL A 165 14.42 -27.24 5.11
N CYS A 166 14.19 -26.58 6.24
CA CYS A 166 13.20 -25.54 6.44
C CYS A 166 13.93 -24.21 6.65
N ILE A 167 13.62 -23.21 5.83
CA ILE A 167 14.25 -21.89 5.89
C ILE A 167 13.15 -20.84 6.00
N ALA A 168 13.29 -19.94 6.96
CA ALA A 168 12.56 -18.69 7.04
C ALA A 168 13.55 -17.53 7.17
N GLU A 169 13.39 -16.53 6.31
CA GLU A 169 14.18 -15.31 6.29
C GLU A 169 13.32 -14.15 5.77
N TYR A 170 13.69 -12.91 6.04
CA TYR A 170 12.94 -11.75 5.57
C TYR A 170 12.93 -11.61 4.03
N ALA A 171 11.74 -11.37 3.46
CA ALA A 171 11.48 -11.51 2.03
C ALA A 171 12.01 -10.36 1.13
N MET A 172 12.69 -9.34 1.70
CA MET A 172 13.13 -8.14 0.96
C MET A 172 11.99 -7.39 0.25
N LYS A 173 10.77 -7.48 0.78
CA LYS A 173 9.55 -6.88 0.25
C LYS A 173 8.74 -6.29 1.40
N ALA A 174 8.24 -5.07 1.21
CA ALA A 174 7.29 -4.47 2.12
C ALA A 174 5.86 -4.79 1.67
N SER A 175 5.16 -5.64 2.43
CA SER A 175 3.74 -5.95 2.19
C SER A 175 2.81 -4.81 2.63
N GLU A 176 3.31 -3.95 3.51
CA GLU A 176 2.60 -2.77 4.03
C GLU A 176 3.54 -1.56 4.08
N PRO A 177 3.00 -0.32 4.04
CA PRO A 177 3.83 0.88 4.13
C PRO A 177 4.71 0.95 5.38
N THR A 178 4.22 0.41 6.50
CA THR A 178 4.92 0.33 7.80
C THR A 178 6.19 -0.52 7.75
N ALA A 179 6.30 -1.45 6.80
CA ALA A 179 7.46 -2.32 6.62
C ALA A 179 8.56 -1.71 5.73
N ILE A 180 8.29 -0.61 5.03
CA ILE A 180 9.27 0.05 4.12
C ILE A 180 10.57 0.43 4.86
N PRO A 181 10.53 1.08 6.05
CA PRO A 181 11.75 1.43 6.77
C PRO A 181 12.65 0.23 7.08
N HIS A 182 12.07 -0.93 7.37
CA HIS A 182 12.84 -2.14 7.66
C HIS A 182 13.63 -2.62 6.45
N VAL A 183 13.00 -2.69 5.27
CA VAL A 183 13.68 -3.10 4.02
C VAL A 183 14.83 -2.13 3.68
N LEU A 184 14.59 -0.83 3.85
CA LEU A 184 15.63 0.18 3.64
C LEU A 184 16.77 0.07 4.67
N ALA A 185 16.45 -0.21 5.93
CA ALA A 185 17.45 -0.40 6.98
C ALA A 185 18.34 -1.60 6.69
N ALA A 186 17.75 -2.74 6.31
CA ALA A 186 18.47 -3.95 5.95
C ALA A 186 19.42 -3.73 4.76
N LEU A 187 18.93 -3.10 3.68
CA LEU A 187 19.77 -2.73 2.52
C LEU A 187 20.92 -1.80 2.91
N THR A 188 20.64 -0.79 3.73
CA THR A 188 21.61 0.22 4.15
C THR A 188 22.69 -0.39 5.03
N ARG A 189 22.31 -1.20 6.03
CA ARG A 189 23.25 -1.92 6.90
C ARG A 189 24.09 -2.90 6.09
N ALA A 190 23.48 -3.71 5.22
CA ALA A 190 24.22 -4.64 4.36
C ALA A 190 25.23 -3.93 3.44
N THR A 191 24.90 -2.74 2.93
CA THR A 191 25.83 -1.96 2.08
C THR A 191 27.06 -1.51 2.87
N LEU A 192 26.89 -1.14 4.15
CA LEU A 192 27.99 -0.82 5.05
C LEU A 192 28.83 -2.06 5.36
N GLU A 193 28.19 -3.17 5.73
CA GLU A 193 28.90 -4.39 6.13
C GLU A 193 29.60 -5.09 4.96
N ALA A 194 29.15 -4.89 3.72
CA ALA A 194 29.90 -5.30 2.53
C ALA A 194 31.28 -4.63 2.42
N GLN A 195 31.55 -3.55 3.17
CA GLN A 195 32.87 -2.91 3.28
C GLN A 195 33.69 -3.43 4.46
N ARG A 196 33.16 -4.35 5.27
CA ARG A 196 33.73 -4.86 6.52
C ARG A 196 33.79 -6.40 6.49
N PRO A 197 34.88 -6.99 5.96
CA PRO A 197 35.02 -8.44 5.91
C PRO A 197 34.95 -9.12 7.28
N ASP A 198 35.46 -8.46 8.33
CA ASP A 198 35.47 -8.96 9.71
C ASP A 198 34.27 -8.44 10.53
N SER A 199 33.14 -8.18 9.86
CA SER A 199 31.95 -7.65 10.54
C SER A 199 31.34 -8.66 11.52
N GLU A 200 31.02 -8.17 12.70
CA GLU A 200 30.22 -8.86 13.73
C GLU A 200 28.82 -8.23 13.86
N ALA A 201 28.39 -7.43 12.87
CA ALA A 201 27.06 -6.86 12.86
C ALA A 201 25.98 -7.94 12.66
N ASN A 202 24.72 -7.58 12.96
CA ASN A 202 23.58 -8.48 12.77
C ASN A 202 23.40 -8.83 11.28
N ILE A 203 23.27 -7.84 10.42
CA ILE A 203 23.13 -8.06 8.97
C ILE A 203 24.51 -7.95 8.32
N ARG A 204 25.09 -9.08 7.93
CA ARG A 204 26.40 -9.19 7.26
C ARG A 204 26.27 -9.50 5.78
N CYS A 205 25.46 -10.50 5.44
CA CYS A 205 25.21 -10.90 4.06
C CYS A 205 23.71 -10.95 3.80
N LEU A 206 23.21 -9.99 3.02
CA LEU A 206 21.77 -9.82 2.79
C LEU A 206 21.27 -10.78 1.71
N PHE A 207 20.73 -11.91 2.14
CA PHE A 207 20.11 -12.89 1.24
C PHE A 207 18.65 -12.52 0.94
N GLY A 208 18.32 -12.37 -0.34
CA GLY A 208 16.93 -12.35 -0.81
C GLY A 208 16.44 -13.76 -1.19
N PRO A 209 15.11 -13.99 -1.28
CA PRO A 209 14.54 -15.30 -1.58
C PRO A 209 15.10 -15.96 -2.85
N THR A 210 15.29 -15.18 -3.91
CA THR A 210 15.87 -15.67 -5.18
C THR A 210 17.28 -16.23 -4.98
N GLU A 211 18.12 -15.56 -4.19
CA GLU A 211 19.50 -15.99 -3.97
C GLU A 211 19.57 -17.22 -3.07
N ILE A 212 18.72 -17.29 -2.04
CA ILE A 212 18.57 -18.49 -1.19
C ILE A 212 18.20 -19.70 -2.06
N ASN A 213 17.21 -19.54 -2.94
CA ASN A 213 16.76 -20.60 -3.85
C ASN A 213 17.86 -21.05 -4.83
N ASN A 214 18.62 -20.10 -5.38
CA ASN A 214 19.76 -20.39 -6.26
C ASN A 214 20.84 -21.19 -5.52
N ILE A 215 21.24 -20.75 -4.32
CA ILE A 215 22.26 -21.41 -3.50
C ILE A 215 21.80 -22.82 -3.09
N ALA A 216 20.53 -22.97 -2.69
CA ALA A 216 19.95 -24.27 -2.36
C ALA A 216 19.95 -25.22 -3.57
N GLY A 217 19.52 -24.73 -4.74
CA GLY A 217 19.54 -25.49 -6.00
C GLY A 217 20.95 -25.96 -6.39
N ASN A 218 21.92 -25.05 -6.35
CA ASN A 218 23.33 -25.34 -6.63
C ASN A 218 23.97 -26.29 -5.59
N SER A 219 23.39 -26.37 -4.40
CA SER A 219 23.79 -27.29 -3.32
C SER A 219 23.09 -28.65 -3.40
N GLY A 220 22.26 -28.89 -4.43
CA GLY A 220 21.57 -30.16 -4.66
C GLY A 220 20.30 -30.32 -3.84
N TRP A 221 19.67 -29.24 -3.41
CA TRP A 221 18.33 -29.20 -2.83
C TRP A 221 17.30 -28.76 -3.87
N LYS A 222 16.04 -29.13 -3.65
CA LYS A 222 14.92 -28.70 -4.49
C LYS A 222 13.88 -28.05 -3.59
N VAL A 223 13.42 -26.87 -3.98
CA VAL A 223 12.32 -26.18 -3.30
C VAL A 223 11.04 -27.00 -3.46
N GLU A 224 10.45 -27.41 -2.34
CA GLU A 224 9.18 -28.15 -2.30
C GLU A 224 7.99 -27.20 -2.21
N ARG A 225 8.09 -26.19 -1.34
CA ARG A 225 7.07 -25.16 -1.08
C ARG A 225 7.76 -23.85 -0.71
N GLU A 226 7.12 -22.73 -1.04
CA GLU A 226 7.56 -21.38 -0.72
C GLU A 226 6.30 -20.52 -0.51
N THR A 227 6.34 -19.61 0.47
CA THR A 227 5.27 -18.64 0.73
C THR A 227 5.87 -17.40 1.41
N GLU A 228 5.13 -16.30 1.35
CA GLU A 228 5.39 -15.13 2.18
C GLU A 228 4.43 -15.17 3.39
N ILE A 229 4.94 -14.92 4.60
CA ILE A 229 4.14 -14.79 5.83
C ILE A 229 4.33 -13.36 6.33
N VAL A 230 3.22 -12.63 6.46
CA VAL A 230 3.22 -11.25 6.95
C VAL A 230 3.19 -11.30 8.49
N PRO A 231 4.24 -10.84 9.18
CA PRO A 231 4.26 -10.88 10.64
C PRO A 231 3.19 -9.96 11.23
N HIS A 232 2.71 -10.28 12.42
CA HIS A 232 1.84 -9.41 13.19
C HIS A 232 2.54 -8.10 13.60
N GLU A 233 1.77 -7.02 13.78
CA GLU A 233 2.27 -5.66 14.11
C GLU A 233 3.18 -5.61 15.35
N GLY A 234 3.06 -6.57 16.27
CA GLY A 234 3.88 -6.65 17.49
C GLY A 234 5.34 -7.03 17.26
N LEU A 235 5.71 -7.53 16.07
CA LEU A 235 7.08 -7.95 15.78
C LEU A 235 8.03 -6.75 15.67
N GLN A 236 9.00 -6.66 16.59
CA GLN A 236 9.83 -5.46 16.80
C GLN A 236 11.08 -5.39 15.92
N ASP A 237 11.45 -6.45 15.22
CA ASP A 237 12.72 -6.58 14.49
C ASP A 237 12.96 -5.43 13.51
N GLY A 238 11.91 -5.02 12.77
CA GLY A 238 12.01 -3.87 11.87
C GLY A 238 12.31 -2.56 12.60
N GLY A 239 11.78 -2.38 13.81
CA GLY A 239 12.09 -1.23 14.66
C GLY A 239 13.53 -1.25 15.19
N TRP A 240 14.06 -2.42 15.53
CA TRP A 240 15.44 -2.59 15.99
C TRP A 240 16.45 -2.28 14.89
N GLU A 241 16.27 -2.83 13.67
CA GLU A 241 17.13 -2.56 12.52
C GLU A 241 17.10 -1.08 12.11
N VAL A 242 15.91 -0.47 12.14
CA VAL A 242 15.77 0.98 11.92
C VAL A 242 16.48 1.76 13.03
N GLY A 243 16.33 1.37 14.28
CA GLY A 243 16.98 2.01 15.43
C GLY A 243 18.51 1.97 15.33
N ASP A 244 19.06 0.84 14.91
CA ASP A 244 20.48 0.64 14.67
C ASP A 244 21.00 1.56 13.56
N VAL A 245 20.37 1.61 12.39
CA VAL A 245 20.76 2.52 11.29
C VAL A 245 20.63 4.00 11.68
N LYS A 246 19.68 4.34 12.55
CA LYS A 246 19.50 5.70 13.08
C LYS A 246 20.59 6.11 14.07
N SER A 247 21.24 5.14 14.71
CA SER A 247 22.18 5.36 15.81
C SER A 247 23.38 6.23 15.40
N LYS A 248 24.04 6.82 16.41
CA LYS A 248 25.31 7.52 16.20
C LYS A 248 26.43 6.55 15.83
N SER A 249 26.45 5.36 16.44
CA SER A 249 27.45 4.31 16.13
C SER A 249 27.41 3.92 14.66
N PHE A 250 26.24 3.90 14.02
CA PHE A 250 26.14 3.68 12.58
C PHE A 250 26.89 4.75 11.77
N LEU A 251 26.78 6.02 12.14
CA LEU A 251 27.52 7.11 11.48
C LEU A 251 29.03 7.00 11.73
N ASP A 252 29.42 6.64 12.95
CA ASP A 252 30.82 6.45 13.31
C ASP A 252 31.42 5.28 12.51
N ASP A 253 30.68 4.18 12.33
CA ASP A 253 31.07 3.03 11.49
C ASP A 253 31.26 3.42 10.01
N ILE A 254 30.39 4.27 9.44
CA ILE A 254 30.57 4.78 8.07
C ILE A 254 31.91 5.50 7.95
N GLU A 255 32.22 6.38 8.92
CA GLU A 255 33.46 7.15 8.85
C GLU A 255 34.70 6.31 9.00
N GLN A 256 34.63 5.29 9.87
CA GLN A 256 35.73 4.41 10.19
C GLN A 256 36.03 3.39 9.08
N TYR A 257 35.01 2.75 8.53
CA TYR A 257 35.21 1.54 7.72
C TYR A 257 35.02 1.75 6.21
N VAL A 258 34.23 2.74 5.79
CA VAL A 258 33.97 2.93 4.35
C VAL A 258 35.05 3.84 3.77
N VAL A 259 35.93 3.32 2.91
CA VAL A 259 37.01 4.14 2.32
C VAL A 259 36.53 4.94 1.11
N ASP A 260 35.73 4.33 0.24
CA ASP A 260 35.27 4.98 -0.98
C ASP A 260 34.23 6.06 -0.70
N ILE A 261 34.48 7.27 -1.21
CA ILE A 261 33.62 8.43 -0.97
C ILE A 261 32.23 8.28 -1.57
N LYS A 262 32.09 7.57 -2.70
CA LYS A 262 30.77 7.35 -3.31
C LYS A 262 29.98 6.35 -2.47
N THR A 263 30.62 5.29 -1.98
CA THR A 263 30.00 4.34 -1.04
C THR A 263 29.60 5.03 0.27
N LYS A 264 30.43 5.92 0.83
CA LYS A 264 30.05 6.74 2.00
C LYS A 264 28.76 7.52 1.74
N ILE A 265 28.67 8.18 0.59
CA ILE A 265 27.47 8.93 0.20
C ILE A 265 26.26 7.99 0.05
N VAL A 266 26.42 6.84 -0.60
CA VAL A 266 25.34 5.85 -0.76
C VAL A 266 24.81 5.37 0.59
N VAL A 267 25.68 5.00 1.53
CA VAL A 267 25.25 4.52 2.86
C VAL A 267 24.57 5.64 3.66
N ARG A 268 25.10 6.87 3.60
CA ARG A 268 24.48 8.05 4.23
C ARG A 268 23.10 8.36 3.63
N SER A 269 22.96 8.30 2.31
CA SER A 269 21.68 8.47 1.62
C SER A 269 20.71 7.33 1.92
N GLY A 270 21.18 6.09 2.08
CA GLY A 270 20.37 4.96 2.56
C GLY A 270 19.82 5.22 3.96
N ARG A 271 20.67 5.69 4.89
CA ARG A 271 20.25 6.10 6.23
C ARG A 271 19.23 7.24 6.19
N GLU A 272 19.43 8.23 5.32
CA GLU A 272 18.45 9.31 5.12
C GLU A 272 17.12 8.77 4.59
N ALA A 273 17.13 7.82 3.65
CA ALA A 273 15.93 7.18 3.16
C ALA A 273 15.17 6.43 4.28
N VAL A 274 15.88 5.75 5.18
CA VAL A 274 15.29 5.12 6.37
C VAL A 274 14.63 6.17 7.27
N LEU A 275 15.33 7.27 7.58
CA LEU A 275 14.78 8.36 8.40
C LEU A 275 13.51 8.95 7.79
N ARG A 276 13.53 9.24 6.49
CA ARG A 276 12.39 9.83 5.77
C ARG A 276 11.22 8.86 5.67
N ALA A 277 11.48 7.56 5.52
CA ALA A 277 10.44 6.55 5.55
C ALA A 277 9.75 6.49 6.92
N VAL A 278 10.52 6.55 8.02
CA VAL A 278 9.97 6.62 9.39
C VAL A 278 9.18 7.92 9.62
N GLU A 279 9.72 9.06 9.18
CA GLU A 279 9.03 10.36 9.26
C GLU A 279 7.70 10.33 8.49
N GLY A 280 7.67 9.70 7.31
CA GLY A 280 6.45 9.53 6.50
C GLY A 280 5.36 8.74 7.22
N LEU A 281 5.72 7.72 8.00
CA LEU A 281 4.77 6.97 8.84
C LEU A 281 4.22 7.85 9.97
N ASN A 282 5.10 8.61 10.64
CA ASN A 282 4.69 9.53 11.72
C ASN A 282 3.83 10.69 11.19
N GLY A 283 4.11 11.18 9.98
CA GLY A 283 3.31 12.19 9.29
C GLY A 283 1.91 11.70 8.98
N LEU A 284 1.74 10.42 8.58
CA LEU A 284 0.44 9.80 8.39
C LEU A 284 -0.35 9.69 9.70
N PHE A 285 0.31 9.29 10.79
CA PHE A 285 -0.30 9.28 12.14
C PHE A 285 -0.67 10.69 12.62
N THR A 286 0.15 11.69 12.33
CA THR A 286 -0.14 13.09 12.67
C THR A 286 -1.30 13.64 11.84
N LEU A 287 -1.39 13.27 10.55
CA LEU A 287 -2.50 13.62 9.67
C LEU A 287 -3.80 12.97 10.15
N ILE A 288 -3.78 11.68 10.48
CA ILE A 288 -4.93 10.94 11.02
C ILE A 288 -5.34 11.50 12.40
N ALA A 289 -4.39 11.73 13.31
CA ALA A 289 -4.65 12.34 14.61
C ALA A 289 -5.20 13.77 14.48
N SER A 290 -4.72 14.56 13.52
CA SER A 290 -5.24 15.91 13.23
C SER A 290 -6.66 15.88 12.67
N CYS A 291 -7.02 14.85 11.90
CA CYS A 291 -8.39 14.62 11.43
C CYS A 291 -9.35 14.15 12.54
N PHE A 292 -8.85 13.47 13.59
CA PHE A 292 -9.66 13.03 14.74
C PHE A 292 -9.73 14.05 15.89
N LEU A 293 -8.76 14.96 16.02
CA LEU A 293 -8.75 16.02 17.05
C LEU A 293 -9.47 17.31 16.61
N SER A 294 -9.92 17.43 15.36
CA SER A 294 -10.66 18.59 14.85
C SER A 294 -12.17 18.62 15.16
N LEU A 295 -12.64 17.79 16.09
CA LEU A 295 -13.97 17.86 16.71
C LEU A 295 -13.77 17.57 18.21
N PRO A 296 -13.99 18.48 19.20
CA PRO A 296 -14.26 19.91 19.23
C PRO A 296 -13.35 20.64 20.27
N TYR A 297 -12.27 21.32 19.87
CA TYR A 297 -11.50 22.19 20.81
C TYR A 297 -10.92 23.43 20.12
N THR A 298 -11.78 24.24 19.50
CA THR A 298 -11.46 25.65 19.27
C THR A 298 -11.84 26.42 20.54
N ILE A 299 -10.85 26.79 21.37
CA ILE A 299 -10.84 28.01 22.22
C ILE A 299 -9.53 28.18 23.02
N SER A 300 -8.66 27.16 23.19
CA SER A 300 -7.46 27.29 24.03
C SER A 300 -6.14 26.98 23.31
N ALA A 301 -5.89 27.57 22.15
CA ALA A 301 -4.63 27.43 21.40
C ALA A 301 -3.96 28.79 21.08
N ALA A 302 -4.26 29.84 21.86
CA ALA A 302 -3.66 31.16 21.67
C ALA A 302 -2.34 31.37 22.44
N SER A 303 -1.91 30.40 23.27
CA SER A 303 -0.72 30.52 24.13
C SER A 303 0.47 29.63 23.73
N LEU A 304 0.41 28.96 22.57
CA LEU A 304 1.48 28.08 22.07
C LEU A 304 2.15 28.61 20.78
N LEU A 305 1.79 29.81 20.32
CA LEU A 305 2.26 30.40 19.06
C LEU A 305 3.42 31.39 19.27
N GLU A 306 4.46 31.01 20.00
CA GLU A 306 5.73 31.75 19.94
C GLU A 306 6.63 31.27 18.77
N ASP A 307 6.51 30.01 18.31
CA ASP A 307 7.38 29.44 17.26
C ASP A 307 6.62 28.95 15.99
N GLY A 308 5.55 29.65 15.60
CA GLY A 308 4.70 29.23 14.47
C GLY A 308 5.37 29.31 13.08
N SER A 309 6.40 30.15 12.91
CA SER A 309 7.04 30.36 11.60
C SER A 309 8.02 29.25 11.23
N ASP A 310 8.76 28.70 12.21
CA ASP A 310 9.64 27.55 12.00
C ASP A 310 8.83 26.27 11.79
N PHE A 311 7.74 26.08 12.53
CA PHE A 311 6.84 24.95 12.30
C PHE A 311 6.23 24.99 10.90
N SER A 312 5.71 26.13 10.43
CA SER A 312 5.12 26.20 9.08
C SER A 312 6.16 26.06 7.96
N ASN A 313 7.36 26.64 8.12
CA ASN A 313 8.42 26.53 7.11
C ASN A 313 9.00 25.12 7.06
N ASN A 314 9.15 24.45 8.20
CA ASN A 314 9.59 23.06 8.28
C ASN A 314 8.49 22.12 7.77
N LEU A 315 7.23 22.29 8.18
CA LEU A 315 6.10 21.50 7.69
C LEU A 315 5.95 21.59 6.16
N VAL A 316 6.02 22.78 5.58
CA VAL A 316 5.92 22.97 4.12
C VAL A 316 7.16 22.40 3.39
N SER A 317 8.36 22.56 3.95
CA SER A 317 9.60 22.01 3.33
C SER A 317 9.71 20.49 3.47
N ASP A 318 9.18 19.92 4.56
CA ASP A 318 9.20 18.49 4.89
C ASP A 318 8.10 17.73 4.14
N LEU A 319 6.94 18.38 3.93
CA LEU A 319 5.85 17.83 3.11
C LEU A 319 6.01 18.12 1.62
N ALA A 320 6.79 19.13 1.19
CA ALA A 320 6.93 19.46 -0.24
C ALA A 320 7.41 18.26 -1.09
N PRO A 321 8.41 17.45 -0.67
CA PRO A 321 8.78 16.24 -1.38
C PRO A 321 7.68 15.17 -1.36
N LEU A 322 6.95 15.02 -0.26
CA LEU A 322 5.87 14.03 -0.11
C LEU A 322 4.62 14.39 -0.94
N LEU A 323 4.24 15.67 -0.95
CA LEU A 323 3.22 16.24 -1.83
C LEU A 323 3.64 16.16 -3.29
N ALA A 324 4.92 16.36 -3.61
CA ALA A 324 5.43 16.14 -4.97
C ALA A 324 5.40 14.66 -5.39
N PHE A 325 5.80 13.71 -4.52
CA PHE A 325 5.88 12.29 -4.86
C PHE A 325 4.51 11.57 -4.85
N PHE A 326 3.66 11.83 -3.86
CA PHE A 326 2.36 11.17 -3.72
C PHE A 326 1.21 12.00 -4.27
N GLY A 327 1.33 13.33 -4.24
CA GLY A 327 0.33 14.21 -4.81
C GLY A 327 0.19 14.02 -6.30
N ASP A 328 1.25 13.69 -7.03
CA ASP A 328 1.18 13.52 -8.48
C ASP A 328 0.31 12.32 -8.88
N ARG A 329 0.47 11.17 -8.24
CA ARG A 329 -0.37 9.98 -8.51
C ARG A 329 -1.81 10.18 -8.04
N ALA A 330 -2.00 10.71 -6.84
CA ALA A 330 -3.33 10.98 -6.30
C ALA A 330 -4.08 12.03 -7.13
N THR A 331 -3.40 13.10 -7.54
CA THR A 331 -3.96 14.16 -8.39
C THR A 331 -4.27 13.63 -9.80
N THR A 332 -3.37 12.86 -10.40
CA THR A 332 -3.62 12.24 -11.72
C THR A 332 -4.82 11.30 -11.67
N GLN A 333 -4.92 10.46 -10.63
CA GLN A 333 -6.07 9.58 -10.44
C GLN A 333 -7.37 10.36 -10.19
N PHE A 334 -7.30 11.45 -9.41
CA PHE A 334 -8.45 12.32 -9.17
C PHE A 334 -8.92 12.98 -10.46
N ILE A 335 -8.01 13.54 -11.27
CA ILE A 335 -8.33 14.16 -12.57
C ILE A 335 -8.97 13.14 -13.51
N THR A 336 -8.43 11.91 -13.56
CA THR A 336 -8.97 10.80 -14.35
C THR A 336 -10.41 10.41 -13.96
N GLN A 337 -10.87 10.79 -12.78
CA GLN A 337 -12.23 10.51 -12.29
C GLN A 337 -13.08 11.77 -12.07
N SER A 338 -12.57 12.95 -12.43
CA SER A 338 -13.24 14.24 -12.18
C SER A 338 -14.22 14.56 -13.29
N ILE A 339 -15.47 14.86 -12.94
CA ILE A 339 -16.52 15.19 -13.89
C ILE A 339 -17.42 16.30 -13.33
N GLY A 340 -17.42 17.44 -14.01
CA GLY A 340 -18.29 18.57 -13.68
C GLY A 340 -17.74 19.52 -12.62
N TRP A 341 -18.59 20.45 -12.19
CA TRP A 341 -18.18 21.65 -11.45
C TRP A 341 -17.71 21.38 -10.02
N ALA A 342 -18.34 20.43 -9.31
CA ALA A 342 -17.99 20.15 -7.92
C ALA A 342 -16.56 19.60 -7.80
N ASP A 343 -16.16 18.69 -8.70
CA ASP A 343 -14.79 18.17 -8.77
C ASP A 343 -13.78 19.25 -9.17
N CYS A 344 -14.13 20.12 -10.12
CA CYS A 344 -13.29 21.25 -10.52
C CYS A 344 -13.03 22.23 -9.35
N ILE A 345 -14.05 22.52 -8.54
CA ILE A 345 -13.94 23.39 -7.37
C ILE A 345 -13.15 22.68 -6.25
N ALA A 346 -13.40 21.39 -6.02
CA ALA A 346 -12.63 20.61 -5.06
C ALA A 346 -11.14 20.60 -5.39
N LEU A 347 -10.78 20.38 -6.66
CA LEU A 347 -9.39 20.41 -7.13
C LEU A 347 -8.75 21.81 -6.98
N ALA A 348 -9.52 22.87 -7.26
CA ALA A 348 -9.05 24.26 -7.16
C ALA A 348 -8.86 24.76 -5.72
N THR A 349 -9.58 24.17 -4.76
CA THR A 349 -9.54 24.63 -3.35
C THR A 349 -8.45 23.96 -2.53
N ALA A 350 -7.95 22.81 -2.97
CA ALA A 350 -6.83 22.11 -2.33
C ALA A 350 -5.91 21.48 -3.39
N PRO A 351 -5.17 22.28 -4.17
CA PRO A 351 -4.34 21.75 -5.22
C PRO A 351 -3.04 21.16 -4.67
N ILE A 352 -3.03 19.83 -4.53
CA ILE A 352 -1.88 19.08 -4.00
C ILE A 352 -0.67 19.17 -4.94
N SER A 353 -0.90 19.07 -6.27
CA SER A 353 0.14 19.14 -7.30
C SER A 353 -0.18 20.14 -8.40
N VAL A 354 0.03 21.44 -8.15
CA VAL A 354 -0.24 22.53 -9.10
C VAL A 354 0.50 22.33 -10.44
N ILE A 355 1.76 21.90 -10.39
CA ILE A 355 2.58 21.66 -11.60
C ILE A 355 1.98 20.53 -12.44
N THR A 356 1.58 19.43 -11.80
CA THR A 356 1.01 18.26 -12.47
C THR A 356 -0.33 18.58 -13.12
N ILE A 357 -1.17 19.36 -12.45
CA ILE A 357 -2.43 19.86 -13.04
C ILE A 357 -2.14 20.73 -14.27
N MET A 358 -1.18 21.65 -14.17
CA MET A 358 -0.80 22.54 -15.26
C MET A 358 -0.19 21.78 -16.45
N VAL A 359 0.74 20.85 -16.21
CA VAL A 359 1.37 20.02 -17.24
C VAL A 359 0.32 19.15 -17.92
N THR A 360 -0.59 18.54 -17.16
CA THR A 360 -1.73 17.78 -17.69
C THR A 360 -2.62 18.62 -18.60
N ALA A 361 -2.99 19.82 -18.15
CA ALA A 361 -3.83 20.72 -18.94
C ALA A 361 -3.13 21.16 -20.24
N ILE A 362 -1.81 21.39 -20.20
CA ILE A 362 -1.02 21.69 -21.42
C ILE A 362 -0.98 20.48 -22.36
N ARG A 363 -0.77 19.27 -21.84
CA ARG A 363 -0.76 18.02 -22.62
C ARG A 363 -2.09 17.79 -23.34
N ILE A 364 -3.21 18.15 -22.71
CA ILE A 364 -4.57 17.92 -23.23
C ILE A 364 -5.06 19.06 -24.14
N ALA A 365 -5.02 20.30 -23.64
CA ALA A 365 -5.67 21.45 -24.26
C ALA A 365 -4.67 22.55 -24.67
N GLY A 366 -3.37 22.33 -24.48
CA GLY A 366 -2.33 23.33 -24.74
C GLY A 366 -1.97 23.47 -26.22
N PRO A 367 -1.60 24.68 -26.68
CA PRO A 367 -1.02 24.88 -28.00
C PRO A 367 0.32 24.14 -28.14
N HIS A 368 0.67 23.74 -29.38
CA HIS A 368 1.88 22.98 -29.70
C HIS A 368 3.17 23.59 -29.12
N LEU A 369 3.25 24.93 -29.05
CA LEU A 369 4.39 25.63 -28.46
C LEU A 369 4.59 25.27 -26.98
N LEU A 370 3.51 25.25 -26.20
CA LEU A 370 3.58 24.89 -24.78
C LEU A 370 3.90 23.40 -24.58
N ASN A 371 3.38 22.52 -25.45
CA ASN A 371 3.78 21.10 -25.46
C ASN A 371 5.27 20.92 -25.75
N THR A 372 5.88 21.81 -26.54
CA THR A 372 7.34 21.80 -26.77
C THR A 372 8.11 22.23 -25.54
N VAL A 373 7.64 23.25 -24.82
CA VAL A 373 8.27 23.75 -23.59
C VAL A 373 8.31 22.69 -22.50
N ILE A 374 7.26 21.88 -22.35
CA ILE A 374 7.21 20.78 -21.37
C ILE A 374 7.85 19.48 -21.87
N GLY A 375 8.48 19.48 -23.06
CA GLY A 375 9.15 18.30 -23.62
C GLY A 375 8.22 17.20 -24.14
N ARG A 376 6.94 17.50 -24.36
CA ARG A 376 5.89 16.55 -24.80
C ARG A 376 5.38 16.79 -26.22
N ALA A 377 6.10 17.56 -27.05
CA ALA A 377 5.67 17.89 -28.42
C ALA A 377 5.47 16.70 -29.37
N ARG A 378 6.03 15.53 -29.04
CA ARG A 378 5.89 14.29 -29.84
C ARG A 378 5.07 13.22 -29.12
N GLU A 379 4.38 13.59 -28.05
CA GLU A 379 3.54 12.66 -27.30
C GLU A 379 2.30 12.28 -28.11
N ASN A 380 1.94 10.99 -28.09
CA ASN A 380 0.73 10.53 -28.74
C ASN A 380 -0.49 10.89 -27.87
N ILE A 381 -1.56 11.38 -28.51
CA ILE A 381 -2.82 11.76 -27.86
C ILE A 381 -3.38 10.58 -27.06
N ALA A 382 -3.37 9.36 -27.61
CA ALA A 382 -3.80 8.15 -26.90
C ALA A 382 -3.07 7.91 -25.57
N THR A 383 -1.77 8.23 -25.51
CA THR A 383 -0.99 8.07 -24.27
C THR A 383 -1.44 9.07 -23.20
N VAL A 384 -1.81 10.29 -23.61
CA VAL A 384 -2.35 11.31 -22.70
C VAL A 384 -3.74 10.91 -22.20
N GLU A 385 -4.59 10.40 -23.10
CA GLU A 385 -5.94 9.96 -22.77
C GLU A 385 -5.95 8.79 -21.77
N LEU A 386 -5.07 7.80 -21.95
CA LEU A 386 -4.94 6.67 -21.04
C LEU A 386 -4.52 7.07 -19.63
N GLU A 387 -3.60 8.03 -19.53
CA GLU A 387 -3.00 8.42 -18.24
C GLU A 387 -3.90 9.39 -17.46
N VAL A 388 -4.57 10.32 -18.13
CA VAL A 388 -5.15 11.49 -17.43
C VAL A 388 -6.59 11.88 -17.80
N MET A 389 -7.21 11.25 -18.79
CA MET A 389 -8.60 11.58 -19.14
C MET A 389 -9.61 10.66 -18.45
N SER A 390 -10.82 11.14 -18.22
CA SER A 390 -11.92 10.30 -17.74
C SER A 390 -12.63 9.53 -18.85
N LEU A 391 -12.19 9.65 -20.11
CA LEU A 391 -12.90 9.23 -21.33
C LEU A 391 -12.38 7.93 -21.94
N ALA A 392 -13.26 7.27 -22.70
CA ALA A 392 -12.88 6.31 -23.72
C ALA A 392 -12.85 7.01 -25.10
N SER A 393 -11.82 6.76 -25.89
CA SER A 393 -11.55 7.37 -27.20
C SER A 393 -11.39 6.29 -28.29
N PRO A 394 -11.23 6.66 -29.58
CA PRO A 394 -10.91 5.69 -30.62
C PRO A 394 -9.58 4.95 -30.42
N GLU A 395 -8.68 5.47 -29.59
CA GLU A 395 -7.34 4.91 -29.37
C GLU A 395 -7.09 4.48 -27.91
N ALA A 396 -8.10 4.60 -27.03
CA ALA A 396 -8.06 4.20 -25.63
C ALA A 396 -9.43 3.69 -25.19
N TYR A 397 -9.51 2.45 -24.70
CA TYR A 397 -10.78 1.83 -24.28
C TYR A 397 -10.68 1.19 -22.90
N GLU A 398 -11.84 0.95 -22.30
CA GLU A 398 -11.96 0.30 -20.99
C GLU A 398 -12.44 -1.15 -21.13
N LEU A 399 -11.88 -2.02 -20.27
CA LEU A 399 -12.22 -3.43 -20.15
C LEU A 399 -12.46 -3.79 -18.69
N TRP A 400 -13.40 -4.69 -18.46
CA TRP A 400 -13.56 -5.34 -17.16
C TRP A 400 -12.66 -6.57 -17.07
N ASP A 401 -11.73 -6.56 -16.12
CA ASP A 401 -10.93 -7.74 -15.81
C ASP A 401 -11.66 -8.60 -14.76
N ASN A 402 -12.05 -9.80 -15.17
CA ASN A 402 -12.77 -10.75 -14.32
C ASN A 402 -11.90 -11.33 -13.19
N GLN A 403 -10.57 -11.33 -13.32
CA GLN A 403 -9.66 -11.84 -12.29
C GLN A 403 -9.48 -10.81 -11.17
N THR A 404 -9.19 -9.57 -11.52
CA THR A 404 -8.97 -8.48 -10.56
C THR A 404 -10.26 -7.80 -10.11
N LYS A 405 -11.39 -8.08 -10.79
CA LYS A 405 -12.67 -7.39 -10.60
C LYS A 405 -12.53 -5.87 -10.68
N ALA A 406 -11.71 -5.40 -11.60
CA ALA A 406 -11.39 -4.00 -11.79
C ALA A 406 -11.52 -3.59 -13.26
N ILE A 407 -11.75 -2.30 -13.49
CA ILE A 407 -11.75 -1.71 -14.83
C ILE A 407 -10.32 -1.34 -15.19
N VAL A 408 -9.86 -1.84 -16.34
CA VAL A 408 -8.51 -1.60 -16.87
C VAL A 408 -8.63 -0.81 -18.16
N ARG A 409 -7.74 0.17 -18.34
CA ARG A 409 -7.63 0.93 -19.58
C ARG A 409 -6.56 0.36 -20.48
N CYS A 410 -6.90 0.18 -21.75
CA CYS A 410 -6.03 -0.42 -22.74
C CYS A 410 -5.86 0.49 -23.96
N PRO A 411 -4.64 0.58 -24.53
CA PRO A 411 -4.42 1.27 -25.80
C PRO A 411 -5.08 0.51 -26.96
N GLY A 412 -5.54 1.26 -27.96
CA GLY A 412 -6.06 0.74 -29.22
C GLY A 412 -7.58 0.89 -29.38
N THR A 413 -8.12 0.20 -30.39
CA THR A 413 -9.55 0.12 -30.66
C THR A 413 -10.13 -1.15 -30.07
N THR A 414 -11.40 -1.11 -29.69
CA THR A 414 -12.14 -2.29 -29.25
C THR A 414 -13.38 -2.52 -30.10
N ASP A 415 -13.73 -3.79 -30.26
CA ASP A 415 -15.02 -4.21 -30.82
C ASP A 415 -16.13 -4.23 -29.75
N ASN A 416 -15.79 -3.89 -28.50
CA ASN A 416 -16.74 -3.86 -27.40
C ASN A 416 -17.91 -2.92 -27.72
N CYS A 417 -19.11 -3.42 -27.53
CA CYS A 417 -20.34 -2.70 -27.84
C CYS A 417 -21.09 -2.33 -26.57
N GLU A 418 -21.57 -1.09 -26.49
CA GLU A 418 -22.50 -0.66 -25.45
C GLU A 418 -23.94 -0.85 -25.91
N PHE A 419 -24.70 -1.60 -25.12
CA PHE A 419 -26.13 -1.81 -25.30
C PHE A 419 -26.90 -1.14 -24.16
N VAL A 420 -27.91 -0.37 -24.52
CA VAL A 420 -28.87 0.19 -23.58
C VAL A 420 -30.08 -0.75 -23.56
N CYS A 421 -30.25 -1.45 -22.45
CA CYS A 421 -31.36 -2.36 -22.22
C CYS A 421 -32.42 -1.68 -21.37
N ILE A 422 -33.61 -1.52 -21.93
CA ILE A 422 -34.77 -0.93 -21.26
C ILE A 422 -35.76 -2.06 -21.00
N TYR A 423 -36.18 -2.21 -19.75
CA TYR A 423 -37.08 -3.28 -19.34
C TYR A 423 -38.10 -2.80 -18.30
N PRO A 424 -39.27 -3.44 -18.20
CA PRO A 424 -40.29 -3.04 -17.25
C PRO A 424 -39.87 -3.33 -15.82
N LYS A 425 -40.14 -2.40 -14.91
CA LYS A 425 -39.72 -2.50 -13.50
C LYS A 425 -40.29 -3.73 -12.78
N LEU A 426 -41.43 -4.25 -13.24
CA LEU A 426 -42.04 -5.50 -12.79
C LEU A 426 -41.11 -6.73 -12.92
N MET A 427 -40.11 -6.69 -13.81
CA MET A 427 -39.09 -7.74 -13.95
C MET A 427 -38.03 -7.69 -12.84
N GLN A 428 -37.70 -6.51 -12.29
CA GLN A 428 -36.81 -6.38 -11.12
C GLN A 428 -37.41 -7.05 -9.87
N ASP A 429 -38.75 -7.01 -9.74
CA ASP A 429 -39.49 -7.61 -8.63
C ASP A 429 -39.66 -9.15 -8.76
N GLY A 430 -39.13 -9.77 -9.82
CA GLY A 430 -39.22 -11.23 -10.05
C GLY A 430 -40.61 -11.75 -10.45
N LYS A 431 -41.52 -10.86 -10.89
CA LYS A 431 -42.95 -11.18 -11.13
C LYS A 431 -43.29 -11.55 -12.58
N VAL A 432 -42.30 -11.77 -13.45
CA VAL A 432 -42.52 -12.00 -14.89
C VAL A 432 -41.93 -13.35 -15.31
N ASN A 433 -42.69 -14.14 -16.07
CA ASN A 433 -42.23 -15.40 -16.64
C ASN A 433 -41.34 -15.14 -17.86
N ILE A 434 -40.12 -15.71 -17.85
CA ILE A 434 -39.10 -15.48 -18.89
C ILE A 434 -39.57 -15.96 -20.28
N GLN A 435 -40.46 -16.96 -20.33
CA GLN A 435 -40.92 -17.59 -21.58
C GLN A 435 -41.85 -16.69 -22.41
N ASP A 436 -42.47 -15.67 -21.81
CA ASP A 436 -43.41 -14.76 -22.48
C ASP A 436 -42.77 -13.41 -22.88
N LEU A 437 -41.44 -13.29 -22.74
CA LEU A 437 -40.72 -12.07 -23.09
C LEU A 437 -40.60 -11.88 -24.60
N GLN A 438 -40.95 -10.69 -25.05
CA GLN A 438 -40.63 -10.23 -26.40
C GLN A 438 -39.43 -9.28 -26.34
N VAL A 439 -38.36 -9.63 -27.04
CA VAL A 439 -37.18 -8.77 -27.20
C VAL A 439 -37.32 -8.00 -28.51
N GLN A 440 -37.28 -6.67 -28.42
CA GLN A 440 -37.26 -5.78 -29.57
C GLN A 440 -35.90 -5.11 -29.66
N VAL A 441 -35.24 -5.25 -30.81
CA VAL A 441 -34.02 -4.52 -31.13
C VAL A 441 -34.40 -3.29 -31.95
N MET A 442 -34.08 -2.10 -31.45
CA MET A 442 -34.43 -0.83 -32.10
C MET A 442 -33.21 0.09 -32.16
N ASP A 443 -33.16 0.96 -33.18
CA ASP A 443 -32.20 2.06 -33.22
C ASP A 443 -32.65 3.18 -32.29
N ILE A 444 -31.73 3.78 -31.53
CA ILE A 444 -32.05 4.79 -30.50
C ILE A 444 -32.79 6.01 -31.09
N GLU A 445 -32.54 6.34 -32.36
CA GLU A 445 -33.17 7.44 -33.09
C GLU A 445 -34.66 7.17 -33.39
N LYS A 446 -35.04 5.91 -33.60
CA LYS A 446 -36.44 5.52 -33.85
C LYS A 446 -37.27 5.48 -32.57
N THR A 447 -36.62 5.28 -31.42
CA THR A 447 -37.25 5.35 -30.09
C THR A 447 -37.46 6.79 -29.62
N ILE A 448 -36.72 7.77 -30.16
CA ILE A 448 -36.90 9.20 -29.86
C ILE A 448 -38.03 9.82 -30.73
N ALA A 449 -38.26 9.30 -31.94
CA ALA A 449 -39.14 9.91 -32.95
C ALA A 449 -40.61 9.44 -32.97
N GLN A 450 -41.07 8.61 -32.02
CA GLN A 450 -42.49 8.27 -31.90
C GLN A 450 -43.24 9.35 -31.10
N ASP A 451 -43.36 10.54 -31.69
CA ASP A 451 -44.24 11.59 -31.19
C ASP A 451 -45.71 11.25 -31.50
N ASP A 452 -46.56 11.39 -30.48
CA ASP A 452 -48.02 11.48 -30.63
C ASP A 452 -48.36 12.95 -30.96
N PRO A 453 -48.93 13.27 -32.13
CA PRO A 453 -49.07 14.65 -32.62
C PRO A 453 -50.04 15.55 -31.81
N GLU A 454 -50.66 15.05 -30.74
CA GLU A 454 -51.55 15.85 -29.87
C GLU A 454 -50.83 16.55 -28.70
N ILE A 455 -49.58 16.19 -28.36
CA ILE A 455 -48.87 16.76 -27.20
C ILE A 455 -48.09 18.06 -27.56
N THR A 456 -48.14 18.50 -28.81
CA THR A 456 -47.35 19.66 -29.30
C THR A 456 -47.94 21.04 -28.97
N THR A 457 -48.98 21.15 -28.14
CA THR A 457 -49.65 22.45 -27.92
C THR A 457 -49.46 23.10 -26.55
N ASN A 458 -48.86 22.45 -25.54
CA ASN A 458 -48.94 22.99 -24.16
C ASN A 458 -47.68 22.88 -23.26
N ARG A 459 -46.44 22.97 -23.78
CA ARG A 459 -45.25 23.16 -22.91
C ARG A 459 -44.24 24.17 -23.43
N THR A 460 -44.67 25.42 -23.59
CA THR A 460 -43.83 26.58 -23.24
C THR A 460 -43.99 26.88 -21.76
N GLN A 461 -43.28 26.14 -20.90
CA GLN A 461 -42.97 26.59 -19.54
C GLN A 461 -41.60 26.01 -19.12
N PRO A 462 -40.56 26.86 -18.99
CA PRO A 462 -39.21 26.42 -18.63
C PRO A 462 -39.17 26.17 -17.12
N TYR A 463 -39.23 24.91 -16.70
CA TYR A 463 -39.08 24.56 -15.31
C TYR A 463 -37.61 24.28 -14.99
N LEU A 464 -36.97 25.31 -14.43
CA LEU A 464 -35.74 25.28 -13.62
C LEU A 464 -34.61 24.40 -14.17
N GLN A 465 -33.88 24.98 -15.14
CA GLN A 465 -32.48 24.68 -15.39
C GLN A 465 -31.70 24.84 -14.10
N ASP A 466 -31.13 23.74 -13.61
CA ASP A 466 -29.97 23.78 -12.75
C ASP A 466 -28.81 24.37 -13.57
N ILE A 467 -28.24 25.45 -13.05
CA ILE A 467 -27.32 26.35 -13.74
C ILE A 467 -25.95 25.68 -13.73
N GLY A 468 -25.50 25.11 -14.87
CA GLY A 468 -24.09 24.75 -15.02
C GLY A 468 -23.68 23.85 -16.17
N SER A 469 -24.57 23.00 -16.70
CA SER A 469 -24.20 22.04 -17.74
C SER A 469 -24.70 22.48 -19.12
N LYS A 470 -23.81 23.04 -19.94
CA LYS A 470 -23.96 23.11 -21.41
C LYS A 470 -23.83 21.72 -22.05
N ARG A 471 -24.43 20.68 -21.47
CA ARG A 471 -24.33 19.30 -21.97
C ARG A 471 -25.69 18.87 -22.54
N PRO A 472 -25.75 18.33 -23.77
CA PRO A 472 -27.01 17.94 -24.39
C PRO A 472 -27.59 16.73 -23.65
N ILE A 473 -28.67 16.93 -22.90
CA ILE A 473 -29.46 15.84 -22.33
C ILE A 473 -30.32 15.28 -23.47
N THR A 474 -30.11 14.01 -23.83
CA THR A 474 -30.94 13.33 -24.83
C THR A 474 -32.03 12.56 -24.09
N GLU A 475 -33.25 13.12 -24.06
CA GLU A 475 -34.39 12.49 -23.41
C GLU A 475 -34.99 11.39 -24.30
N ILE A 476 -34.92 10.12 -23.85
CA ILE A 476 -35.54 9.02 -24.57
C ILE A 476 -37.03 8.96 -24.20
N HIS A 477 -37.89 9.33 -25.13
CA HIS A 477 -39.34 9.22 -25.01
C HIS A 477 -39.81 7.82 -25.38
N LEU A 478 -39.85 6.89 -24.41
CA LEU A 478 -40.49 5.59 -24.67
C LEU A 478 -42.02 5.69 -24.51
N PRO A 479 -42.81 5.15 -25.47
CA PRO A 479 -44.23 4.90 -25.24
C PRO A 479 -44.41 3.96 -24.04
N LEU A 480 -45.59 4.00 -23.40
CA LEU A 480 -45.92 3.18 -22.22
C LEU A 480 -45.49 1.72 -22.44
N MET A 481 -44.43 1.31 -21.75
CA MET A 481 -43.75 0.04 -22.03
C MET A 481 -44.69 -1.13 -21.72
N LYS A 482 -44.90 -2.02 -22.71
CA LYS A 482 -45.68 -3.24 -22.48
C LYS A 482 -44.98 -4.09 -21.41
N PRO A 483 -45.73 -4.71 -20.48
CA PRO A 483 -45.16 -5.37 -19.30
C PRO A 483 -44.26 -6.57 -19.60
N ASN A 484 -44.29 -7.12 -20.82
CA ASN A 484 -43.48 -8.28 -21.24
C ASN A 484 -42.50 -7.96 -22.38
N THR A 485 -42.14 -6.70 -22.59
CA THR A 485 -41.24 -6.31 -23.70
C THR A 485 -39.93 -5.73 -23.18
N ILE A 486 -38.80 -6.29 -23.60
CA ILE A 486 -37.47 -5.68 -23.43
C ILE A 486 -37.10 -4.98 -24.74
N VAL A 487 -36.66 -3.73 -24.63
CA VAL A 487 -36.11 -2.99 -25.76
C VAL A 487 -34.60 -2.93 -25.59
N ILE A 488 -33.88 -3.49 -26.56
CA ILE A 488 -32.43 -3.38 -26.65
C ILE A 488 -32.14 -2.35 -27.73
N THR A 489 -31.46 -1.28 -27.37
CA THR A 489 -31.00 -0.28 -28.32
C THR A 489 -29.48 -0.15 -28.25
N ARG A 490 -28.87 0.12 -29.40
CA ARG A 490 -27.44 0.43 -29.51
C ARG A 490 -27.29 1.89 -29.93
N SER A 491 -26.28 2.57 -29.40
CA SER A 491 -25.91 3.89 -29.91
C SER A 491 -25.38 3.77 -31.36
N PRO A 492 -25.83 4.59 -32.31
CA PRO A 492 -25.36 4.57 -33.69
C PRO A 492 -23.91 5.07 -33.81
N LYS A 493 -23.38 5.73 -32.77
CA LYS A 493 -22.00 6.20 -32.72
C LYS A 493 -21.11 5.05 -32.24
N ASN A 494 -20.22 4.57 -33.11
CA ASN A 494 -19.22 3.54 -32.77
C ASN A 494 -18.10 4.12 -31.89
N LYS A 495 -18.44 4.51 -30.66
CA LYS A 495 -17.52 5.03 -29.65
C LYS A 495 -17.30 3.98 -28.56
N ALA A 496 -16.07 3.90 -28.05
CA ALA A 496 -15.75 3.00 -26.94
C ALA A 496 -16.56 3.38 -25.69
N PRO A 497 -17.10 2.39 -24.95
CA PRO A 497 -17.85 2.64 -23.71
C PRO A 497 -16.94 3.13 -22.58
N ASN A 498 -17.51 3.98 -21.72
CA ASN A 498 -16.86 4.43 -20.48
C ASN A 498 -17.43 3.67 -19.29
N MET A 499 -16.82 2.54 -18.96
CA MET A 499 -17.27 1.65 -17.89
C MET A 499 -17.04 2.28 -16.51
N THR A 500 -15.94 3.00 -16.33
CA THR A 500 -15.58 3.64 -15.06
C THR A 500 -16.66 4.62 -14.63
N LEU A 501 -17.10 5.48 -15.57
CA LEU A 501 -18.18 6.42 -15.31
C LEU A 501 -19.50 5.72 -15.03
N ASN A 502 -19.85 4.74 -15.84
CA ASN A 502 -21.16 4.07 -15.76
C ASN A 502 -21.30 3.16 -14.53
N CYS A 503 -20.21 2.53 -14.07
CA CYS A 503 -20.19 1.72 -12.85
C CYS A 503 -20.13 2.57 -11.57
N MET A 504 -19.56 3.79 -11.65
CA MET A 504 -19.44 4.71 -10.50
C MET A 504 -20.54 5.79 -10.46
N ALA A 505 -21.55 5.71 -11.33
CA ALA A 505 -22.62 6.71 -11.47
C ALA A 505 -23.50 6.87 -10.21
N GLU A 506 -23.41 5.98 -9.22
CA GLU A 506 -24.01 6.14 -7.89
C GLU A 506 -23.14 6.95 -6.90
N ARG A 507 -22.23 7.80 -7.39
CA ARG A 507 -21.59 8.80 -6.51
C ARG A 507 -22.68 9.66 -5.87
N HIS A 508 -22.71 9.68 -4.55
CA HIS A 508 -23.53 10.61 -3.79
C HIS A 508 -23.04 12.04 -4.04
N TYR A 509 -23.63 12.73 -5.03
CA TYR A 509 -23.27 14.08 -5.46
C TYR A 509 -23.04 15.07 -4.30
N TRP A 510 -23.76 14.90 -3.18
CA TRP A 510 -23.62 15.75 -2.00
C TRP A 510 -22.23 15.64 -1.34
N GLN A 511 -21.54 14.50 -1.43
CA GLN A 511 -20.21 14.30 -0.80
C GLN A 511 -19.15 15.16 -1.47
N VAL A 512 -19.14 15.21 -2.80
CA VAL A 512 -18.20 16.04 -3.57
C VAL A 512 -18.47 17.53 -3.30
N TRP A 513 -19.74 17.93 -3.27
CA TRP A 513 -20.13 19.29 -2.90
C TRP A 513 -19.75 19.64 -1.45
N ALA A 514 -19.86 18.70 -0.52
CA ALA A 514 -19.41 18.88 0.86
C ALA A 514 -17.88 19.05 0.92
N CYS A 515 -17.12 18.24 0.19
CA CYS A 515 -15.66 18.39 0.08
C CYS A 515 -15.28 19.77 -0.50
N ALA A 516 -15.94 20.20 -1.57
CA ALA A 516 -15.74 21.53 -2.15
C ALA A 516 -16.07 22.64 -1.13
N ALA A 517 -17.17 22.54 -0.40
CA ALA A 517 -17.56 23.51 0.63
C ALA A 517 -16.55 23.56 1.80
N ILE A 518 -16.04 22.41 2.23
CA ILE A 518 -14.99 22.32 3.25
C ILE A 518 -13.71 22.99 2.73
N GLY A 519 -13.28 22.69 1.51
CA GLY A 519 -12.11 23.30 0.88
C GLY A 519 -12.21 24.82 0.80
N ILE A 520 -13.37 25.34 0.36
CA ILE A 520 -13.65 26.78 0.36
C ILE A 520 -13.57 27.36 1.77
N SER A 521 -14.16 26.68 2.75
CA SER A 521 -14.17 27.14 4.15
C SER A 521 -12.76 27.23 4.74
N ILE A 522 -11.90 26.24 4.45
CA ILE A 522 -10.49 26.24 4.87
C ILE A 522 -9.74 27.39 4.19
N GLN A 523 -9.92 27.59 2.88
CA GLN A 523 -9.29 28.67 2.12
C GLN A 523 -9.69 30.06 2.66
N ILE A 524 -10.98 30.26 2.96
CA ILE A 524 -11.46 31.48 3.61
C ILE A 524 -10.83 31.64 4.99
N GLY A 525 -10.75 30.57 5.78
CA GLY A 525 -10.09 30.56 7.08
C GLY A 525 -8.63 31.01 7.01
N VAL A 526 -7.87 30.52 6.03
CA VAL A 526 -6.47 30.93 5.78
C VAL A 526 -6.38 32.41 5.42
N LEU A 527 -7.26 32.91 4.54
CA LEU A 527 -7.26 34.32 4.16
C LEU A 527 -7.64 35.24 5.34
N VAL A 528 -8.62 34.83 6.16
CA VAL A 528 -9.01 35.54 7.39
C VAL A 528 -7.87 35.53 8.40
N PHE A 529 -7.19 34.38 8.57
CA PHE A 529 -6.03 34.25 9.45
C PHE A 529 -4.90 35.19 9.02
N ILE A 530 -4.52 35.20 7.73
CA ILE A 530 -3.51 36.12 7.18
C ILE A 530 -3.94 37.58 7.39
N GLY A 531 -5.22 37.91 7.21
CA GLY A 531 -5.77 39.24 7.48
C GLY A 531 -5.66 39.65 8.96
N PHE A 532 -5.93 38.72 9.87
CA PHE A 532 -5.87 38.95 11.33
C PHE A 532 -4.43 39.19 11.81
N LEU A 533 -3.47 38.44 11.29
CA LEU A 533 -2.04 38.61 11.59
C LEU A 533 -1.50 40.00 11.20
N ASN A 534 -2.02 40.61 10.13
CA ASN A 534 -1.56 41.91 9.67
C ASN A 534 -2.34 43.09 10.29
N GLY A 535 -3.64 42.90 10.56
CA GLY A 535 -4.55 43.95 11.05
C GLY A 535 -4.42 44.29 12.54
N HIS A 536 -3.99 43.35 13.38
CA HIS A 536 -3.79 43.59 14.81
C HIS A 536 -2.31 43.79 15.15
N LYS A 537 -1.96 45.01 15.61
CA LYS A 537 -0.57 45.38 15.98
C LYS A 537 0.08 44.45 17.01
N THR A 538 -0.72 43.79 17.86
CA THR A 538 -0.28 42.84 18.89
C THR A 538 0.07 41.44 18.36
N LEU A 539 -0.27 41.13 17.11
CA LEU A 539 -0.10 39.80 16.49
C LEU A 539 0.79 39.84 15.24
N ARG A 540 1.47 40.96 15.00
CA ARG A 540 2.42 41.09 13.90
C ARG A 540 3.67 40.28 14.22
N PHE A 541 3.75 39.09 13.65
CA PHE A 541 4.94 38.25 13.73
C PHE A 541 6.13 38.93 13.03
N GLU A 542 7.25 39.01 13.74
CA GLU A 542 8.53 39.41 13.15
C GLU A 542 9.12 38.23 12.39
N LYS A 543 9.63 38.49 11.18
CA LYS A 543 10.37 37.50 10.39
C LYS A 543 11.81 37.99 10.27
N ASN A 544 12.76 37.27 10.84
CA ASN A 544 14.18 37.64 10.88
C ASN A 544 14.41 39.06 11.43
N ASP A 545 13.91 39.35 12.64
CA ASP A 545 14.03 40.64 13.33
C ASP A 545 13.48 41.85 12.54
N SER A 546 12.60 41.60 11.57
CA SER A 546 11.98 42.62 10.73
C SER A 546 10.48 42.39 10.60
N PHE A 547 9.70 43.47 10.61
CA PHE A 547 8.26 43.38 10.40
C PHE A 547 7.97 42.87 8.98
N VAL A 548 6.99 41.97 8.87
CA VAL A 548 6.44 41.55 7.59
C VAL A 548 5.96 42.80 6.82
N GLN A 549 6.49 42.97 5.61
CA GLN A 549 6.24 44.15 4.77
C GLN A 549 4.75 44.27 4.40
N ASP A 550 4.23 45.49 4.36
CA ASP A 550 2.79 45.75 4.15
C ASP A 550 2.27 45.22 2.79
N TYR A 551 3.15 44.99 1.81
CA TYR A 551 2.80 44.38 0.51
C TYR A 551 2.63 42.86 0.56
N ALA A 552 3.09 42.16 1.60
CA ALA A 552 3.10 40.70 1.64
C ALA A 552 1.69 40.10 1.66
N MET A 553 0.77 40.71 2.42
CA MET A 553 -0.62 40.27 2.51
C MET A 553 -1.40 40.45 1.20
N PRO A 554 -1.42 41.64 0.56
CA PRO A 554 -2.11 41.77 -0.72
C PRO A 554 -1.49 40.87 -1.80
N VAL A 555 -0.18 40.66 -1.81
CA VAL A 555 0.47 39.72 -2.75
C VAL A 555 0.07 38.27 -2.46
N ALA A 556 0.00 37.85 -1.20
CA ALA A 556 -0.45 36.50 -0.83
C ALA A 556 -1.91 36.26 -1.21
N VAL A 557 -2.81 37.21 -0.92
CA VAL A 557 -4.23 37.12 -1.28
C VAL A 557 -4.41 37.06 -2.80
N ILE A 558 -3.75 37.97 -3.54
CA ILE A 558 -3.80 37.99 -5.01
C ILE A 558 -3.22 36.68 -5.58
N GLY A 559 -2.10 36.21 -5.02
CA GLY A 559 -1.45 34.97 -5.43
C GLY A 559 -2.34 33.74 -5.24
N THR A 560 -2.94 33.58 -4.05
CA THR A 560 -3.86 32.47 -3.76
C THR A 560 -5.09 32.50 -4.67
N LEU A 561 -5.70 33.67 -4.87
CA LEU A 561 -6.84 33.81 -5.79
C LEU A 561 -6.44 33.49 -7.24
N ALA A 562 -5.26 33.93 -7.69
CA ALA A 562 -4.76 33.65 -9.03
C ALA A 562 -4.48 32.16 -9.24
N VAL A 563 -3.91 31.46 -8.26
CA VAL A 563 -3.66 30.01 -8.32
C VAL A 563 -4.97 29.24 -8.36
N ASN A 564 -5.90 29.51 -7.44
CA ASN A 564 -7.18 28.80 -7.39
C ASN A 564 -8.00 29.03 -8.67
N LEU A 565 -8.02 30.27 -9.18
CA LEU A 565 -8.68 30.59 -10.45
C LEU A 565 -8.01 29.90 -11.64
N GLY A 566 -6.67 29.89 -11.69
CA GLY A 566 -5.91 29.21 -12.74
C GLY A 566 -6.19 27.71 -12.78
N ILE A 567 -6.21 27.07 -11.61
CA ILE A 567 -6.50 25.63 -11.48
C ILE A 567 -7.95 25.32 -11.85
N LEU A 568 -8.89 26.19 -11.45
CA LEU A 568 -10.28 26.06 -11.87
C LEU A 568 -10.41 26.13 -13.41
N ILE A 569 -9.71 27.06 -14.06
CA ILE A 569 -9.67 27.17 -15.52
C ILE A 569 -9.09 25.89 -16.15
N TYR A 570 -7.99 25.36 -15.60
CA TYR A 570 -7.38 24.12 -16.09
C TYR A 570 -8.30 22.90 -15.92
N ALA A 571 -8.90 22.74 -14.75
CA ALA A 571 -9.85 21.67 -14.48
C ALA A 571 -11.06 21.75 -15.45
N ARG A 572 -11.56 22.96 -15.71
CA ARG A 572 -12.62 23.20 -16.69
C ARG A 572 -12.20 22.88 -18.12
N ALA A 573 -10.97 23.22 -18.52
CA ALA A 573 -10.47 22.89 -19.86
C ALA A 573 -10.37 21.36 -20.07
N ILE A 574 -9.97 20.61 -19.04
CA ILE A 574 -9.94 19.15 -19.07
C ILE A 574 -11.38 18.60 -19.14
N ASP A 575 -12.28 19.07 -18.29
CA ASP A 575 -13.69 18.65 -18.29
C ASP A 575 -14.40 18.96 -19.61
N GLU A 576 -14.15 20.12 -20.23
CA GLU A 576 -14.73 20.52 -21.52
C GLU A 576 -14.15 19.76 -22.72
N SER A 577 -13.00 19.10 -22.57
CA SER A 577 -12.47 18.19 -23.60
C SER A 577 -13.27 16.88 -23.72
N SER A 578 -14.18 16.63 -22.76
CA SER A 578 -15.06 15.47 -22.71
C SER A 578 -16.48 15.78 -23.20
N THR A 579 -17.09 14.84 -23.93
CA THR A 579 -18.52 14.90 -24.27
C THR A 579 -19.26 13.82 -23.50
N GLU A 580 -20.13 14.23 -22.58
CA GLU A 580 -21.02 13.32 -21.84
C GLU A 580 -22.43 13.33 -22.48
N GLU A 581 -23.00 12.14 -22.64
CA GLU A 581 -24.40 11.96 -23.06
C GLU A 581 -25.14 11.25 -21.93
N THR A 582 -26.18 11.89 -21.38
CA THR A 582 -26.99 11.30 -20.30
C THR A 582 -28.34 10.86 -20.86
N TYR A 583 -28.67 9.59 -20.64
CA TYR A 583 -29.97 9.01 -20.97
C TYR A 583 -30.86 8.96 -19.72
N LYS A 584 -32.07 9.51 -19.80
CA LYS A 584 -33.03 9.52 -18.69
C LYS A 584 -34.38 8.99 -19.13
N ILE A 585 -34.93 8.06 -18.34
CA ILE A 585 -36.32 7.61 -18.49
C ILE A 585 -37.24 8.63 -17.82
N ILE A 586 -38.19 9.17 -18.58
CA ILE A 586 -39.16 10.17 -18.12
C ILE A 586 -40.20 9.53 -17.17
N ASN A 587 -40.64 8.30 -17.46
CA ASN A 587 -41.65 7.58 -16.65
C ASN A 587 -41.05 6.47 -15.77
N LYS A 588 -40.35 6.86 -14.69
CA LYS A 588 -39.61 5.98 -13.75
C LYS A 588 -40.44 4.91 -13.04
N THR A 589 -41.77 4.97 -13.10
CA THR A 589 -42.67 4.01 -12.44
C THR A 589 -42.89 2.74 -13.26
N SER A 590 -42.64 2.79 -14.57
CA SER A 590 -42.97 1.70 -15.50
C SER A 590 -41.75 0.95 -16.03
N ALA A 591 -40.60 1.61 -16.18
CA ALA A 591 -39.41 1.05 -16.81
C ALA A 591 -38.12 1.34 -16.03
N ALA A 592 -37.15 0.45 -16.16
CA ALA A 592 -35.78 0.55 -15.68
C ALA A 592 -34.81 0.47 -16.86
N LEU A 593 -33.60 1.02 -16.67
CA LEU A 593 -32.53 1.06 -17.66
C LEU A 593 -31.30 0.35 -17.08
N VAL A 594 -30.68 -0.49 -17.89
CA VAL A 594 -29.36 -1.10 -17.61
C VAL A 594 -28.48 -0.93 -18.83
N LEU A 595 -27.22 -0.58 -18.59
CA LEU A 595 -26.18 -0.60 -19.61
C LEU A 595 -25.50 -1.97 -19.58
N VAL A 596 -25.29 -2.55 -20.76
CA VAL A 596 -24.60 -3.83 -20.94
C VAL A 596 -23.45 -3.63 -21.91
N TRP A 597 -22.27 -4.08 -21.52
CA TRP A 597 -21.07 -4.06 -22.35
C TRP A 597 -20.74 -5.50 -22.77
N LEU A 598 -20.57 -5.73 -24.07
CA LEU A 598 -20.25 -7.05 -24.65
C LEU A 598 -19.00 -6.97 -25.51
#